data_AF-A0A9N9JXD5-F1
#
_entry.id   AF-A0A9N9JXD5-F1
#
_cell.length_a   1.000
_cell.length_b   1.000
_cell.length_c   1.000
_cell.angle_alpha   90.00
_cell.angle_beta   90.00
_cell.angle_gamma   90.00
#
_symmetry.space_group_name_H-M   'P 1'
#
loop_
_entity.id
_entity.type
_entity.pdbx_description
1 polymer ?
#
loop_
_entity_poly.entity_id
_entity_poly.type
_entity_poly.pdbx_seq_one_letter_code
_entity_poly.pdbx_strand_id
1 'polypeptide(L)'
;MTTKAENIINWFEHKRIRRWYSKELRIMWVKTFKNLNRTDKPLSRYTSPKESNIKNFKVKLIMEELPNYENLYIRDKIKYISSECRRYNTTIEDNTHWLFCIKNIVKIDNIIKEAILEIEIEKDIKTKFLNSNKNVATRMTNKLHHKTIVKIKEKIWLQSKIELQEYPISMISQSINTENLEDIAEKEENYINNNIRKWGELF
;
A
#
# COMPACT_ATOMS: atom_id res chain seq x y z
N MET A 1 -25.11 18.52 -22.11
CA MET A 1 -24.09 18.97 -21.14
C MET A 1 -24.49 18.40 -19.79
N THR A 2 -23.78 17.39 -19.27
CA THR A 2 -24.07 16.92 -17.90
C THR A 2 -23.66 17.98 -16.90
N THR A 3 -24.53 18.25 -15.94
CA THR A 3 -24.28 19.23 -14.89
C THR A 3 -23.13 18.75 -13.99
N LYS A 4 -22.44 19.69 -13.34
CA LYS A 4 -21.36 19.38 -12.38
C LYS A 4 -21.83 18.37 -11.31
N ALA A 5 -23.09 18.44 -10.90
CA ALA A 5 -23.69 17.53 -9.92
C ALA A 5 -23.81 16.10 -10.47
N GLU A 6 -24.30 15.91 -11.70
CA GLU A 6 -24.41 14.60 -12.35
C GLU A 6 -23.05 13.92 -12.53
N ASN A 7 -22.03 14.68 -12.92
CA ASN A 7 -20.67 14.12 -13.06
C ASN A 7 -20.09 13.67 -11.72
N ILE A 8 -20.39 14.40 -10.63
CA ILE A 8 -20.00 13.99 -9.28
C ILE A 8 -20.77 12.71 -8.89
N ILE A 9 -22.09 12.67 -9.06
CA ILE A 9 -22.92 11.52 -8.71
C ILE A 9 -22.47 10.27 -9.48
N ASN A 10 -22.33 10.37 -10.80
CA ASN A 10 -21.86 9.25 -11.64
C ASN A 10 -20.49 8.74 -11.19
N TRP A 11 -19.57 9.65 -10.84
CA TRP A 11 -18.27 9.27 -10.31
C TRP A 11 -18.39 8.54 -8.96
N PHE A 12 -19.27 9.01 -8.07
CA PHE A 12 -19.53 8.36 -6.77
C PHE A 12 -20.21 6.99 -6.90
N GLU A 13 -21.01 6.78 -7.93
CA GLU A 13 -21.72 5.53 -8.21
C GLU A 13 -20.82 4.42 -8.74
N HIS A 14 -19.59 4.74 -9.16
CA HIS A 14 -18.61 3.71 -9.49
C HIS A 14 -18.45 2.76 -8.31
N LYS A 15 -18.70 1.47 -8.53
CA LYS A 15 -18.67 0.41 -7.49
C LYS A 15 -17.43 0.52 -6.61
N ARG A 16 -16.25 0.81 -7.19
CA ARG A 16 -15.00 0.96 -6.45
C ARG A 16 -15.01 2.15 -5.48
N ILE A 17 -15.56 3.29 -5.88
CA ILE A 17 -15.60 4.51 -5.05
C ILE A 17 -16.60 4.31 -3.92
N ARG A 18 -17.78 3.76 -4.23
CA ARG A 18 -18.75 3.37 -3.21
C ARG A 18 -18.15 2.41 -2.19
N ARG A 19 -17.36 1.43 -2.65
CA ARG A 19 -16.62 0.48 -1.80
C ARG A 19 -15.66 1.19 -0.85
N TRP A 20 -15.02 2.29 -1.24
CA TRP A 20 -14.13 3.07 -0.36
C TRP A 20 -14.87 3.82 0.74
N TYR A 21 -16.06 4.35 0.44
CA TYR A 21 -16.89 5.03 1.44
C TYR A 21 -17.56 4.04 2.40
N SER A 22 -17.74 2.79 1.98
CA SER A 22 -18.31 1.72 2.81
C SER A 22 -17.27 0.80 3.47
N LYS A 23 -16.00 0.82 3.04
CA LYS A 23 -14.91 0.04 3.63
C LYS A 23 -14.42 0.67 4.94
N GLU A 24 -13.81 -0.18 5.76
CA GLU A 24 -13.14 0.09 7.04
C GLU A 24 -12.94 1.57 7.40
N LEU A 25 -13.82 2.08 8.27
CA LEU A 25 -13.91 3.49 8.66
C LEU A 25 -12.66 4.00 9.40
N ARG A 26 -11.84 3.08 9.94
CA ARG A 26 -10.57 3.40 10.60
C ARG A 26 -9.58 4.11 9.68
N ILE A 27 -9.68 3.92 8.36
CA ILE A 27 -8.87 4.65 7.38
C ILE A 27 -9.76 5.66 6.66
N MET A 28 -9.48 6.94 6.84
CA MET A 28 -10.25 8.02 6.20
C MET A 28 -9.92 8.15 4.71
N TRP A 29 -10.40 7.21 3.88
CA TRP A 29 -10.12 7.12 2.43
C TRP A 29 -10.41 8.41 1.67
N VAL A 30 -11.49 9.10 2.04
CA VAL A 30 -11.86 10.42 1.50
C VAL A 30 -10.73 11.43 1.66
N LYS A 31 -10.05 11.41 2.81
CA LYS A 31 -8.91 12.29 3.07
C LYS A 31 -7.68 11.83 2.31
N THR A 32 -7.48 10.52 2.10
CA THR A 32 -6.40 10.02 1.24
C THR A 32 -6.53 10.59 -0.17
N PHE A 33 -7.74 10.51 -0.74
CA PHE A 33 -8.04 11.00 -2.08
C PHE A 33 -7.85 12.51 -2.19
N LYS A 34 -8.44 13.29 -1.27
CA LYS A 34 -8.29 14.77 -1.25
C LYS A 34 -6.84 15.24 -1.10
N ASN A 35 -5.96 14.40 -0.52
CA ASN A 35 -4.56 14.71 -0.28
C ASN A 35 -3.60 13.89 -1.17
N LEU A 36 -4.06 13.37 -2.31
CA LEU A 36 -3.23 12.64 -3.27
C LEU A 36 -2.00 13.48 -3.66
N ASN A 37 -2.25 14.72 -4.07
CA ASN A 37 -1.24 15.67 -4.56
C ASN A 37 -0.71 16.61 -3.46
N ARG A 38 -0.83 16.25 -2.17
CA ARG A 38 -0.50 17.17 -1.06
C ARG A 38 0.92 17.76 -1.15
N THR A 39 1.87 16.97 -1.61
CA THR A 39 3.29 17.34 -1.74
C THR A 39 3.65 17.80 -3.15
N ASP A 40 2.80 17.51 -4.14
CA ASP A 40 3.09 17.83 -5.52
C ASP A 40 2.82 19.30 -5.80
N LYS A 41 3.73 19.93 -6.56
CA LYS A 41 3.54 21.26 -7.14
C LYS A 41 3.09 21.08 -8.59
N PRO A 42 1.80 21.27 -8.94
CA PRO A 42 1.28 20.95 -10.27
C PRO A 42 1.96 21.70 -11.43
N LEU A 43 2.56 22.85 -11.14
CA LEU A 43 3.25 23.72 -12.09
C LEU A 43 4.78 23.58 -12.02
N SER A 44 5.30 22.68 -11.19
CA SER A 44 6.74 22.43 -11.10
C SER A 44 7.20 21.62 -12.30
N ARG A 45 8.31 22.04 -12.91
CA ARG A 45 9.00 21.26 -13.95
C ARG A 45 9.79 20.08 -13.38
N TYR A 46 9.90 19.99 -12.05
CA TYR A 46 10.63 18.96 -11.35
C TYR A 46 9.69 18.22 -10.40
N THR A 47 9.77 16.89 -10.41
CA THR A 47 9.03 16.02 -9.48
C THR A 47 10.01 15.34 -8.55
N SER A 48 9.80 15.45 -7.23
CA SER A 48 10.62 14.72 -6.26
C SER A 48 10.31 13.21 -6.33
N PRO A 49 11.31 12.33 -6.52
CA PRO A 49 11.09 10.89 -6.54
C PRO A 49 10.41 10.36 -5.27
N LYS A 50 10.78 10.93 -4.10
CA LYS A 50 10.17 10.55 -2.81
C LYS A 50 8.68 10.90 -2.77
N GLU A 51 8.30 12.08 -3.25
CA GLU A 51 6.92 12.56 -3.29
C GLU A 51 6.08 11.77 -4.30
N SER A 52 6.62 11.50 -5.48
CA SER A 52 6.01 10.63 -6.48
C SER A 52 5.79 9.22 -5.93
N ASN A 53 6.76 8.67 -5.21
CA ASN A 53 6.66 7.35 -4.60
C ASN A 53 5.59 7.25 -3.51
N ILE A 54 5.32 8.30 -2.73
CA ILE A 54 4.21 8.29 -1.75
C ILE A 54 2.86 8.47 -2.45
N LYS A 55 2.80 9.27 -3.51
CA LYS A 55 1.59 9.42 -4.33
C LYS A 55 1.21 8.12 -5.01
N ASN A 56 2.17 7.45 -5.65
CA ASN A 56 1.96 6.13 -6.26
C ASN A 56 1.49 5.10 -5.24
N PHE A 57 2.06 5.11 -4.04
CA PHE A 57 1.59 4.26 -2.95
C PHE A 57 0.13 4.56 -2.58
N LYS A 58 -0.25 5.85 -2.38
CA LYS A 58 -1.63 6.24 -2.10
C LYS A 58 -2.59 5.78 -3.20
N VAL A 59 -2.22 5.99 -4.46
CA VAL A 59 -3.02 5.55 -5.62
C VAL A 59 -3.21 4.05 -5.59
N LYS A 60 -2.12 3.26 -5.52
CA LYS A 60 -2.21 1.79 -5.48
C LYS A 60 -2.99 1.27 -4.28
N LEU A 61 -2.85 1.91 -3.13
CA LEU A 61 -3.59 1.56 -1.91
C LEU A 61 -5.11 1.78 -2.11
N ILE A 62 -5.47 2.95 -2.63
CA ILE A 62 -6.87 3.30 -2.97
C ILE A 62 -7.40 2.36 -4.06
N MET A 63 -6.60 2.04 -5.06
CA MET A 63 -6.97 1.19 -6.19
C MET A 63 -7.05 -0.29 -5.86
N GLU A 64 -6.67 -0.71 -4.65
CA GLU A 64 -6.54 -2.13 -4.29
C GLU A 64 -5.54 -2.88 -5.18
N GLU A 65 -4.50 -2.18 -5.65
CA GLU A 65 -3.49 -2.72 -6.58
C GLU A 65 -2.13 -3.00 -5.93
N LEU A 66 -2.02 -2.77 -4.61
CA LEU A 66 -0.81 -3.10 -3.87
C LEU A 66 -0.53 -4.61 -3.98
N PRO A 67 0.73 -5.02 -4.10
CA PRO A 67 1.07 -6.43 -4.04
C PRO A 67 0.71 -6.97 -2.65
N ASN A 68 -0.28 -7.86 -2.60
CA ASN A 68 -0.73 -8.65 -1.45
C ASN A 68 -1.05 -10.07 -1.99
N TYR A 69 -1.26 -11.08 -1.13
CA TYR A 69 -1.43 -12.44 -1.63
C TYR A 69 -2.70 -12.63 -2.45
N GLU A 70 -3.78 -11.91 -2.15
CA GLU A 70 -4.99 -11.92 -2.98
C GLU A 70 -4.68 -11.48 -4.43
N ASN A 71 -4.05 -10.32 -4.59
CA ASN A 71 -3.71 -9.76 -5.88
C ASN A 71 -2.65 -10.58 -6.62
N LEU A 72 -1.68 -11.14 -5.90
CA LEU A 72 -0.64 -11.97 -6.48
C LEU A 72 -1.20 -13.31 -6.95
N TYR A 73 -2.05 -13.95 -6.14
CA TYR A 73 -2.80 -15.15 -6.52
C TYR A 73 -3.66 -14.91 -7.77
N ILE A 74 -4.40 -13.80 -7.81
CA ILE A 74 -5.24 -13.46 -8.98
C ILE A 74 -4.40 -13.28 -10.25
N ARG A 75 -3.22 -12.67 -10.14
CA ARG A 75 -2.35 -12.37 -11.30
C ARG A 75 -1.59 -13.60 -11.81
N ASP A 76 -1.13 -14.46 -10.90
CA ASP A 76 -0.33 -15.63 -11.23
C ASP A 76 -0.55 -16.75 -10.20
N LYS A 77 -1.54 -17.59 -10.48
CA LYS A 77 -1.92 -18.73 -9.62
C LYS A 77 -0.89 -19.86 -9.58
N ILE A 78 -0.02 -19.92 -10.59
CA ILE A 78 1.03 -20.95 -10.67
C ILE A 78 2.12 -20.61 -9.67
N LYS A 79 2.54 -19.34 -9.65
CA LYS A 79 3.56 -18.86 -8.73
C LYS A 79 3.03 -18.70 -7.31
N TYR A 80 1.82 -18.20 -7.13
CA TYR A 80 1.20 -17.94 -5.83
C TYR A 80 0.01 -18.88 -5.65
N ILE A 81 0.15 -19.89 -4.80
CA ILE A 81 -0.80 -21.01 -4.70
C ILE A 81 -2.01 -20.65 -3.81
N SER A 82 -1.83 -19.71 -2.87
CA SER A 82 -2.87 -19.28 -1.95
C SER A 82 -2.93 -17.75 -1.86
N SER A 83 -4.14 -17.24 -1.69
CA SER A 83 -4.43 -15.83 -1.39
C SER A 83 -4.42 -15.52 0.11
N GLU A 84 -4.19 -16.53 0.96
CA GLU A 84 -4.25 -16.40 2.42
C GLU A 84 -3.03 -15.66 2.98
N CYS A 85 -3.24 -15.02 4.13
CA CYS A 85 -2.18 -14.34 4.83
C CYS A 85 -1.18 -15.34 5.40
N ARG A 86 0.08 -15.26 5.01
CA ARG A 86 1.13 -16.17 5.51
C ARG A 86 1.40 -16.10 7.01
N ARG A 87 1.00 -14.99 7.63
CA ARG A 87 1.26 -14.74 9.05
C ARG A 87 0.19 -15.36 9.92
N TYR A 88 -1.04 -15.49 9.40
CA TYR A 88 -2.22 -15.94 10.13
C TYR A 88 -2.88 -17.20 9.54
N ASN A 89 -2.59 -17.54 8.28
CA ASN A 89 -2.97 -18.72 7.49
C ASN A 89 -4.45 -19.11 7.47
N THR A 90 -5.35 -18.18 7.81
CA THR A 90 -6.80 -18.48 7.94
C THR A 90 -7.70 -17.45 7.27
N THR A 91 -7.12 -16.35 6.78
CA THR A 91 -7.86 -15.25 6.19
C THR A 91 -7.16 -14.79 4.91
N ILE A 92 -7.94 -14.44 3.90
CA ILE A 92 -7.44 -13.84 2.65
C ILE A 92 -6.66 -12.56 2.99
N GLU A 93 -5.47 -12.41 2.41
CA GLU A 93 -4.65 -11.21 2.56
C GLU A 93 -5.01 -10.19 1.48
N ASP A 94 -6.14 -9.52 1.69
CA ASP A 94 -6.53 -8.30 0.99
C ASP A 94 -5.81 -7.08 1.61
N ASN A 95 -5.97 -5.88 1.01
CA ASN A 95 -5.38 -4.66 1.55
C ASN A 95 -5.82 -4.35 2.99
N THR A 96 -7.03 -4.75 3.37
CA THR A 96 -7.59 -4.48 4.70
C THR A 96 -6.89 -5.36 5.73
N HIS A 97 -6.90 -6.68 5.53
CA HIS A 97 -6.21 -7.63 6.38
C HIS A 97 -4.72 -7.28 6.47
N TRP A 98 -4.09 -6.96 5.33
CA TRP A 98 -2.69 -6.58 5.27
C TRP A 98 -2.34 -5.42 6.24
N LEU A 99 -3.18 -4.39 6.31
CA LEU A 99 -3.00 -3.24 7.22
C LEU A 99 -3.28 -3.56 8.70
N PHE A 100 -4.27 -4.41 8.96
CA PHE A 100 -4.80 -4.67 10.30
C PHE A 100 -4.43 -6.04 10.85
N CYS A 101 -3.56 -6.78 10.17
CA CYS A 101 -3.20 -8.15 10.54
C CYS A 101 -2.75 -8.20 12.00
N ILE A 102 -3.32 -9.16 12.76
CA ILE A 102 -2.98 -9.31 14.17
C ILE A 102 -1.51 -9.74 14.37
N LYS A 103 -0.86 -10.22 13.32
CA LYS A 103 0.55 -10.60 13.31
C LYS A 103 1.48 -9.53 12.71
N ASN A 104 0.96 -8.33 12.39
CA ASN A 104 1.80 -7.18 12.06
C ASN A 104 2.74 -6.85 13.24
N ILE A 105 4.04 -6.72 12.96
CA ILE A 105 5.06 -6.28 13.93
C ILE A 105 4.69 -4.93 14.53
N VAL A 106 4.24 -4.00 13.67
CA VAL A 106 3.77 -2.68 14.09
C VAL A 106 2.27 -2.57 13.90
N LYS A 107 1.55 -2.29 14.98
CA LYS A 107 0.10 -2.04 14.94
C LYS A 107 -0.20 -0.68 14.34
N ILE A 108 -1.28 -0.60 13.57
CA ILE A 108 -1.74 0.65 12.97
C ILE A 108 -2.06 1.71 14.04
N ASP A 109 -2.58 1.31 15.20
CA ASP A 109 -2.85 2.22 16.32
C ASP A 109 -1.55 2.87 16.84
N ASN A 110 -0.46 2.11 16.87
CA ASN A 110 0.86 2.66 17.24
C ASN A 110 1.36 3.63 16.19
N ILE A 111 1.14 3.36 14.90
CA ILE A 111 1.47 4.28 13.81
C ILE A 111 0.67 5.58 13.91
N ILE A 112 -0.62 5.49 14.24
CA ILE A 112 -1.48 6.66 14.44
C ILE A 112 -0.99 7.48 15.63
N LYS A 113 -0.73 6.84 16.78
CA LYS A 113 -0.17 7.49 17.97
C LYS A 113 1.14 8.21 17.67
N GLU A 114 2.06 7.54 16.97
CA GLU A 114 3.34 8.14 16.58
C GLU A 114 3.17 9.34 15.64
N ALA A 115 2.24 9.25 14.68
CA ALA A 115 1.93 10.38 13.79
C ALA A 115 1.30 11.57 14.54
N ILE A 116 0.50 11.30 15.59
CA ILE A 116 -0.04 12.34 16.48
C ILE A 116 1.10 13.00 17.25
N LEU A 117 1.96 12.21 17.90
CA LEU A 117 3.09 12.70 18.69
C LEU A 117 4.04 13.57 17.85
N GLU A 118 4.38 13.16 16.62
CA GLU A 118 5.21 14.00 15.74
C GLU A 118 4.56 15.35 15.42
N ILE A 119 3.23 15.39 15.25
CA ILE A 119 2.53 16.64 14.98
C ILE A 119 2.46 17.51 16.22
N GLU A 120 2.28 16.92 17.39
CA GLU A 120 2.32 17.63 18.66
C GLU A 120 3.70 18.23 18.89
N ILE A 121 4.78 17.47 18.69
CA ILE A 121 6.15 17.98 18.77
C ILE A 121 6.39 19.11 17.76
N GLU A 122 5.98 18.93 16.50
CA GLU A 122 6.12 19.99 15.47
C GLU A 122 5.29 21.24 15.82
N LYS A 123 4.14 21.08 16.48
CA LYS A 123 3.33 22.19 16.98
C LYS A 123 3.99 22.85 18.17
N ASP A 124 4.48 22.10 19.14
CA ASP A 124 5.15 22.60 20.34
C ASP A 124 6.44 23.34 20.01
N ILE A 125 7.21 22.86 19.03
CA ILE A 125 8.36 23.60 18.49
C ILE A 125 7.88 24.91 17.86
N LYS A 126 6.79 24.89 17.08
CA LYS A 126 6.25 26.11 16.45
C LYS A 126 5.62 27.09 17.45
N THR A 127 4.95 26.63 18.49
CA THR A 127 4.32 27.46 19.53
C THR A 127 5.35 28.01 20.51
N LYS A 128 6.43 27.27 20.82
CA LYS A 128 7.61 27.82 21.51
C LYS A 128 8.30 28.92 20.68
N PHE A 129 8.22 28.85 19.35
CA PHE A 129 8.66 29.92 18.44
C PHE A 129 7.63 31.05 18.25
N LEU A 130 6.35 30.81 18.54
CA LEU A 130 5.24 31.74 18.31
C LEU A 130 4.30 31.68 19.53
N ASN A 131 4.63 32.43 20.57
CA ASN A 131 3.72 32.59 21.71
C ASN A 131 2.42 33.26 21.26
N SER A 132 1.32 32.50 21.18
CA SER A 132 0.00 32.79 21.75
C SER A 132 -1.11 31.99 21.05
N ASN A 133 -2.09 31.60 21.86
CA ASN A 133 -3.42 31.07 21.57
C ASN A 133 -3.63 29.56 21.44
N LYS A 134 -4.55 29.15 22.33
CA LYS A 134 -5.06 27.80 22.61
C LYS A 134 -6.05 27.32 21.56
N ASN A 135 -6.26 26.01 21.66
CA ASN A 135 -7.34 25.17 21.12
C ASN A 135 -7.07 24.61 19.73
N VAL A 136 -6.97 23.28 19.61
CA VAL A 136 -7.74 22.53 18.61
C VAL A 136 -7.94 21.09 19.10
N ALA A 137 -9.18 20.79 19.50
CA ALA A 137 -9.67 19.44 19.69
C ALA A 137 -9.61 18.61 18.39
N THR A 138 -9.18 17.37 18.57
CA THR A 138 -9.29 16.16 17.73
C THR A 138 -10.28 16.22 16.54
N ARG A 139 -9.78 16.70 15.41
CA ARG A 139 -10.19 16.28 14.06
C ARG A 139 -8.93 15.86 13.34
N MET A 140 -8.89 14.62 12.83
CA MET A 140 -7.73 14.10 12.10
C MET A 140 -7.36 15.05 10.95
N THR A 141 -6.34 15.89 11.14
CA THR A 141 -5.99 16.93 10.16
C THR A 141 -5.46 16.27 8.87
N ASN A 142 -5.54 16.95 7.72
CA ASN A 142 -4.94 16.47 6.47
C ASN A 142 -3.44 16.13 6.64
N LYS A 143 -2.77 16.83 7.56
CA LYS A 143 -1.38 16.59 7.93
C LYS A 143 -1.20 15.28 8.69
N LEU A 144 -2.05 15.02 9.68
CA LEU A 144 -2.05 13.76 10.43
C LEU A 144 -2.30 12.57 9.52
N HIS A 145 -3.35 12.66 8.70
CA HIS A 145 -3.67 11.62 7.73
C HIS A 145 -2.50 11.32 6.79
N HIS A 146 -1.85 12.36 6.27
CA HIS A 146 -0.70 12.17 5.40
C HIS A 146 0.47 11.47 6.11
N LYS A 147 0.83 11.89 7.33
CA LYS A 147 1.89 11.27 8.12
C LYS A 147 1.58 9.81 8.44
N THR A 148 0.33 9.50 8.81
CA THR A 148 -0.10 8.11 9.03
C THR A 148 0.13 7.26 7.78
N ILE A 149 -0.26 7.74 6.58
CA ILE A 149 -0.06 7.00 5.33
C ILE A 149 1.43 6.81 4.99
N VAL A 150 2.27 7.82 5.23
CA VAL A 150 3.74 7.71 5.05
C VAL A 150 4.29 6.60 5.94
N LYS A 151 3.94 6.61 7.24
CA LYS A 151 4.40 5.62 8.19
C LYS A 151 3.86 4.21 7.91
N ILE A 152 2.61 4.08 7.44
CA ILE A 152 2.06 2.80 6.97
C ILE A 152 2.94 2.23 5.85
N LYS A 153 3.32 3.06 4.88
CA LYS A 153 4.20 2.63 3.79
C LYS A 153 5.55 2.16 4.33
N GLU A 154 6.16 2.93 5.22
CA GLU A 154 7.50 2.67 5.73
C GLU A 154 7.56 1.45 6.65
N LYS A 155 6.58 1.30 7.56
CA LYS A 155 6.63 0.31 8.65
C LYS A 155 5.85 -0.96 8.41
N ILE A 156 4.84 -0.92 7.54
CA ILE A 156 4.04 -2.11 7.20
C ILE A 156 4.37 -2.54 5.78
N TRP A 157 4.29 -1.64 4.79
CA TRP A 157 4.36 -2.04 3.38
C TRP A 157 5.73 -2.51 2.93
N LEU A 158 6.78 -1.81 3.30
CA LEU A 158 8.14 -2.25 2.96
C LEU A 158 8.47 -3.60 3.60
N GLN A 159 8.03 -3.83 4.83
CA GLN A 159 8.25 -5.11 5.52
C GLN A 159 7.54 -6.26 4.80
N SER A 160 6.26 -6.12 4.51
CA SER A 160 5.51 -7.16 3.79
C SER A 160 6.02 -7.36 2.36
N LYS A 161 6.57 -6.33 1.72
CA LYS A 161 7.17 -6.48 0.38
C LYS A 161 8.38 -7.41 0.41
N ILE A 162 9.20 -7.37 1.46
CA ILE A 162 10.34 -8.28 1.64
C ILE A 162 9.81 -9.72 1.76
N GLU A 163 8.79 -9.94 2.61
CA GLU A 163 8.14 -11.25 2.79
C GLU A 163 7.54 -11.82 1.48
N LEU A 164 7.03 -10.95 0.60
CA LEU A 164 6.50 -11.33 -0.71
C LEU A 164 7.59 -11.72 -1.73
N GLN A 165 8.78 -11.12 -1.60
CA GLN A 165 9.93 -11.42 -2.47
C GLN A 165 10.61 -12.73 -2.07
N GLU A 166 10.56 -13.08 -0.79
CA GLU A 166 11.09 -14.33 -0.24
C GLU A 166 10.15 -15.53 -0.45
N TYR A 167 9.10 -15.42 -1.27
CA TYR A 167 8.23 -16.55 -1.60
C TYR A 167 9.07 -17.71 -2.14
N PRO A 168 9.25 -18.79 -1.38
CA PRO A 168 10.22 -19.80 -1.75
C PRO A 168 9.59 -20.72 -2.80
N ILE A 169 10.41 -21.08 -3.78
CA ILE A 169 10.20 -22.17 -4.74
C ILE A 169 9.87 -23.50 -4.01
N SER A 170 10.14 -23.59 -2.69
CA SER A 170 9.88 -24.76 -1.86
C SER A 170 8.42 -25.16 -1.65
N MET A 171 7.43 -24.37 -2.11
CA MET A 171 6.03 -24.84 -2.18
C MET A 171 5.63 -25.39 -3.54
N ILE A 172 6.45 -25.21 -4.59
CA ILE A 172 6.25 -25.86 -5.89
C ILE A 172 6.55 -27.37 -5.77
N SER A 173 7.46 -27.76 -4.87
CA SER A 173 7.85 -29.16 -4.67
C SER A 173 6.83 -30.03 -3.91
N GLN A 174 5.80 -29.45 -3.31
CA GLN A 174 4.76 -30.21 -2.60
C GLN A 174 3.50 -30.46 -3.45
N SER A 175 3.38 -29.81 -4.61
CA SER A 175 2.22 -29.95 -5.52
C SER A 175 2.53 -30.63 -6.86
N ILE A 176 3.79 -30.97 -7.15
CA ILE A 176 4.18 -31.67 -8.38
C ILE A 176 4.56 -33.11 -8.04
N ASN A 177 3.56 -33.99 -8.00
CA ASN A 177 3.82 -35.41 -8.18
C ASN A 177 4.02 -35.68 -9.67
N THR A 178 5.22 -36.18 -9.99
CA THR A 178 5.60 -36.92 -11.21
C THR A 178 5.32 -36.23 -12.55
N GLU A 179 6.20 -35.32 -12.96
CA GLU A 179 6.53 -35.11 -14.39
C GLU A 179 7.98 -34.65 -14.50
N ASN A 180 8.67 -35.12 -15.54
CA ASN A 180 10.13 -35.27 -15.68
C ASN A 180 10.98 -34.11 -15.15
N LEU A 181 11.90 -34.44 -14.23
CA LEU A 181 12.90 -33.54 -13.66
C LEU A 181 13.83 -32.90 -14.71
N GLU A 182 14.02 -33.54 -15.86
CA GLU A 182 14.87 -33.04 -16.95
C GLU A 182 14.24 -31.85 -17.69
N ASP A 183 12.91 -31.87 -17.92
CA ASP A 183 12.19 -30.75 -18.54
C ASP A 183 12.11 -29.51 -17.63
N ILE A 184 12.22 -29.70 -16.32
CA ILE A 184 12.20 -28.63 -15.32
C ILE A 184 13.56 -27.93 -15.28
N ALA A 185 14.66 -28.70 -15.29
CA ALA A 185 16.01 -28.13 -15.32
C ALA A 185 16.25 -27.26 -16.57
N GLU A 186 15.78 -27.70 -17.73
CA GLU A 186 15.89 -26.94 -18.98
C GLU A 186 15.03 -25.67 -18.98
N LYS A 187 13.85 -25.70 -18.34
CA LYS A 187 13.00 -24.51 -18.15
C LYS A 187 13.58 -23.53 -17.13
N GLU A 188 14.20 -24.03 -16.07
CA GLU A 188 14.87 -23.21 -15.05
C GLU A 188 16.10 -22.50 -15.62
N GLU A 189 16.94 -23.20 -16.40
CA GLU A 189 18.10 -22.62 -17.06
C GLU A 189 17.69 -21.54 -18.08
N ASN A 190 16.63 -21.80 -18.85
CA ASN A 190 16.06 -20.81 -19.78
C ASN A 190 15.42 -19.61 -19.07
N TYR A 191 14.79 -19.79 -17.90
CA TYR A 191 14.23 -18.70 -17.10
C TYR A 191 15.31 -17.83 -16.46
N ILE A 192 16.38 -18.43 -15.94
CA ILE A 192 17.52 -17.72 -15.36
C ILE A 192 18.24 -16.91 -16.44
N ASN A 193 18.52 -17.53 -17.59
CA ASN A 193 19.21 -16.88 -18.71
C ASN A 193 18.40 -15.73 -19.33
N ASN A 194 17.08 -15.87 -19.45
CA ASN A 194 16.22 -14.81 -19.98
C ASN A 194 16.01 -13.64 -19.00
N ASN A 195 16.02 -13.90 -17.70
CA ASN A 195 15.90 -12.81 -16.71
C ASN A 195 17.22 -12.06 -16.54
N ILE A 196 18.37 -12.74 -16.42
CA ILE A 196 19.68 -12.07 -16.33
C ILE A 196 19.90 -11.11 -17.51
N ARG A 197 19.47 -11.50 -18.71
CA ARG A 197 19.56 -10.67 -19.92
C ARG A 197 18.63 -9.45 -19.92
N LYS A 198 17.43 -9.55 -19.33
CA LYS A 198 16.49 -8.42 -19.21
C LYS A 198 16.85 -7.41 -18.12
N TRP A 199 17.56 -7.83 -17.08
CA TRP A 199 17.95 -6.93 -15.97
C TRP A 199 19.23 -6.13 -16.25
N GLY A 200 20.05 -6.56 -17.21
CA GLY A 200 21.23 -5.80 -17.67
C GLY A 200 20.92 -4.61 -18.58
N GLU A 201 19.71 -4.51 -19.12
CA GLU A 201 19.28 -3.42 -20.03
C GLU A 201 18.45 -2.34 -19.32
N LEU A 202 18.26 -2.44 -17.99
CA LEU A 202 17.45 -1.50 -17.18
C LEU A 202 18.27 -0.73 -16.14
N PHE A 203 19.61 -0.71 -16.27
CA PHE A 203 20.51 0.16 -15.51
C PHE A 203 21.46 0.94 -16.44
#